data_AF-A0A4V2SYA1-F1
#
_entry.id   AF-A0A4V2SYA1-F1
#
_cell.length_a   1.000
_cell.length_b   1.000
_cell.length_c   1.000
_cell.angle_alpha   90.00
_cell.angle_beta   90.00
_cell.angle_gamma   90.00
#
_symmetry.space_group_name_H-M   'P 1'
#
loop_
_entity.id
_entity.type
_entity.pdbx_description
1 polymer ?
#
loop_
_entity_poly.entity_id
_entity_poly.type
_entity_poly.pdbx_seq_one_letter_code
_entity_poly.pdbx_strand_id
1 'polypeptide(L)'
;MKRALLWMLALVVTLTSTLFGSSAEAKLEHKPFNPNDFSTYGTGLKDGPRPEGLEEYTPAKRFVTKDELKKQGKNKQQINPDQILPQKVDLRPYFAPIRSQSKFGTCVVFATTGLREYYIGRHTEAKGKDVTHLSPSYIYYPSGPDEGLSFYTAFEILRREGVPPETERPYDPDRSNTDQFKAPKTVLQRENAAPYKIDSFRFIRDNSSMVDNVKRAVANGDPVMFGIPVYPNFDATPSTGIIPAVEEKKSRGGHALVVVGYDDENEWFIIRNSWGEKFGDKGYAYMGYDIFKEMNDDFGYVANIRNNDYPPQGVKLSVSASTSTTMMLDVSAINATSFDLYRDGKFVKSFTGATVKDEGLKADATYKYHVVAKNGRGGTRSVTVEKVAVGVELEKAS
;
A
#
# COMPACT_ATOMS: atom_id res chain seq x y z
N MET A 1 15.78 45.37 52.50
CA MET A 1 16.07 44.05 53.12
C MET A 1 14.79 43.60 53.80
N LYS A 2 14.22 42.40 53.67
CA LYS A 2 14.50 41.16 52.94
C LYS A 2 13.16 40.39 52.87
N ARG A 3 12.83 39.91 51.67
CA ARG A 3 12.23 38.60 51.33
C ARG A 3 10.87 38.20 51.93
N ALA A 4 9.85 38.27 51.07
CA ALA A 4 8.77 37.28 51.00
C ALA A 4 9.26 36.02 50.25
N LEU A 5 8.96 34.83 50.76
CA LEU A 5 8.96 33.59 49.99
C LEU A 5 8.06 32.55 50.69
N LEU A 6 6.80 32.47 50.27
CA LEU A 6 5.95 31.31 50.54
C LEU A 6 6.28 30.23 49.51
N TRP A 7 6.57 29.03 49.99
CA TRP A 7 6.73 27.83 49.18
C TRP A 7 5.34 27.28 48.81
N MET A 8 4.99 27.29 47.52
CA MET A 8 4.01 26.37 46.95
C MET A 8 4.76 25.29 46.17
N LEU A 9 4.67 24.06 46.65
CA LEU A 9 5.10 22.87 45.93
C LEU A 9 4.13 22.66 44.76
N ALA A 10 4.53 23.04 43.55
CA ALA A 10 3.89 22.57 42.32
C ALA A 10 4.63 21.31 41.87
N LEU A 11 3.95 20.17 41.99
CA LEU A 11 4.39 18.89 41.45
C LEU A 11 4.33 18.97 39.92
N VAL A 12 5.45 19.35 39.28
CA VAL A 12 5.61 19.23 37.83
C VAL A 12 5.92 17.76 37.55
N VAL A 13 4.89 17.01 37.15
CA VAL A 13 5.10 15.73 36.46
C VAL A 13 5.61 16.07 35.06
N THR A 14 6.93 16.08 34.89
CA THR A 14 7.52 16.01 33.56
C THR A 14 7.17 14.64 32.97
N LEU A 15 6.17 14.59 32.09
CA LEU A 15 6.08 13.52 31.12
C LEU A 15 7.36 13.58 30.29
N THR A 16 8.25 12.62 30.49
CA THR A 16 9.35 12.37 29.57
C THR A 16 8.71 11.86 28.28
N SER A 17 8.53 12.75 27.31
CA SER A 17 8.45 12.33 25.92
C SER A 17 9.75 11.62 25.60
N THR A 18 9.67 10.34 25.24
CA THR A 18 10.76 9.68 24.52
C THR A 18 10.88 10.39 23.18
N LEU A 19 11.76 11.39 23.17
CA LEU A 19 12.26 12.05 21.98
C LEU A 19 12.83 10.95 21.08
N PHE A 20 12.40 10.91 19.81
CA PHE A 20 13.34 10.53 18.76
C PHE A 20 14.50 11.50 18.91
N GLY A 21 15.57 11.02 19.54
CA GLY A 21 16.76 11.81 19.71
C GLY A 21 17.12 12.38 18.35
N SER A 22 17.41 13.67 18.31
CA SER A 22 18.43 14.19 17.42
C SER A 22 19.71 13.44 17.78
N SER A 23 19.83 12.20 17.30
CA SER A 23 21.09 11.50 17.27
C SER A 23 21.77 11.99 16.01
N ALA A 24 22.94 12.59 16.21
CA ALA A 24 23.93 12.87 15.18
C ALA A 24 23.75 11.99 13.95
N GLU A 25 23.74 12.59 12.76
CA GLU A 25 23.89 11.90 11.49
C GLU A 25 25.12 10.98 11.59
N ALA A 26 24.91 9.75 12.06
CA ALA A 26 25.82 8.68 11.77
C ALA A 26 25.82 8.66 10.25
N LYS A 27 26.94 9.06 9.64
CA LYS A 27 27.23 8.75 8.25
C LYS A 27 27.11 7.24 8.13
N LEU A 28 25.89 6.77 7.86
CA LEU A 28 25.62 5.42 7.42
C LEU A 28 26.51 5.26 6.20
N GLU A 29 27.56 4.46 6.29
CA GLU A 29 28.31 4.03 5.12
C GLU A 29 27.26 3.63 4.08
N HIS A 30 27.26 4.33 2.95
CA HIS A 30 26.30 4.06 1.89
C HIS A 30 26.62 2.68 1.31
N LYS A 31 26.08 1.63 1.93
CA LYS A 31 26.10 0.29 1.37
C LYS A 31 25.43 0.37 -0.02
N PRO A 32 26.03 -0.22 -1.06
CA PRO A 32 25.32 -0.40 -2.32
C PRO A 32 24.04 -1.20 -2.05
N PHE A 33 22.97 -0.90 -2.80
CA PHE A 33 21.71 -1.62 -2.62
C PHE A 33 21.92 -3.09 -2.97
N ASN A 34 21.46 -3.97 -2.09
CA ASN A 34 21.48 -5.40 -2.31
C ASN A 34 20.09 -5.97 -1.98
N PRO A 35 19.35 -6.49 -2.97
CA PRO A 35 18.00 -7.01 -2.77
C PRO A 35 17.93 -8.26 -1.88
N ASN A 36 19.07 -8.82 -1.47
CA ASN A 36 19.16 -9.92 -0.51
C ASN A 36 19.69 -9.46 0.87
N ASP A 37 20.01 -8.17 1.05
CA ASP A 37 20.37 -7.56 2.34
C ASP A 37 19.34 -6.49 2.67
N PHE A 38 18.39 -6.83 3.54
CA PHE A 38 17.26 -5.96 3.87
C PHE A 38 17.69 -4.68 4.62
N SER A 39 18.88 -4.66 5.21
CA SER A 39 19.45 -3.43 5.81
C SER A 39 19.73 -2.33 4.77
N THR A 40 19.73 -2.68 3.47
CA THR A 40 19.95 -1.73 2.37
C THR A 40 18.67 -1.11 1.79
N TYR A 41 17.49 -1.54 2.26
CA TYR A 41 16.19 -0.99 1.82
C TYR A 41 15.89 0.36 2.46
N GLY A 42 15.19 1.22 1.73
CA GLY A 42 14.87 2.57 2.20
C GLY A 42 13.85 2.58 3.34
N THR A 43 14.03 3.51 4.27
CA THR A 43 13.07 3.87 5.33
C THR A 43 12.66 5.32 5.11
N GLY A 44 11.37 5.62 5.22
CA GLY A 44 10.86 6.95 4.90
C GLY A 44 9.57 7.31 5.63
N LEU A 45 9.31 6.70 6.78
CA LEU A 45 8.28 7.18 7.68
C LEU A 45 8.81 8.40 8.43
N LYS A 46 8.13 9.52 8.26
CA LYS A 46 8.32 10.73 9.07
C LYS A 46 7.31 10.77 10.20
N ASP A 47 7.72 11.37 11.31
CA ASP A 47 6.79 11.89 12.29
C ASP A 47 5.81 12.84 11.60
N GLY A 48 4.52 12.58 11.82
CA GLY A 48 3.46 13.51 11.45
C GLY A 48 3.00 14.31 12.66
N PRO A 49 2.28 15.42 12.46
CA PRO A 49 1.50 15.98 13.55
C PRO A 49 0.65 14.85 14.14
N ARG A 50 0.57 14.79 15.48
CA ARG A 50 -0.40 13.91 16.10
C ARG A 50 -1.79 14.25 15.54
N PRO A 51 -2.70 13.27 15.46
CA PRO A 51 -4.05 13.44 14.90
C PRO A 51 -4.93 14.45 15.69
N GLU A 52 -4.54 15.70 15.85
CA GLU A 52 -5.35 16.72 16.51
C GLU A 52 -6.59 16.99 15.64
N GLY A 53 -7.76 16.58 16.15
CA GLY A 53 -9.04 16.72 15.45
C GLY A 53 -9.40 15.61 14.46
N LEU A 54 -8.56 14.57 14.31
CA LEU A 54 -8.98 13.36 13.59
C LEU A 54 -9.89 12.51 14.49
N GLU A 55 -10.84 11.80 13.87
CA GLU A 55 -11.74 10.92 14.61
C GLU A 55 -11.05 9.61 14.98
N GLU A 56 -11.27 9.15 16.21
CA GLU A 56 -10.83 7.84 16.67
C GLU A 56 -11.65 6.74 15.97
N TYR A 57 -10.97 5.67 15.56
CA TYR A 57 -11.60 4.58 14.84
C TYR A 57 -12.68 3.92 15.69
N THR A 58 -13.92 4.01 15.20
CA THR A 58 -15.05 3.24 15.71
C THR A 58 -15.34 2.10 14.74
N PRO A 59 -15.24 0.82 15.17
CA PRO A 59 -15.56 -0.31 14.32
C PRO A 59 -17.07 -0.38 14.05
N ALA A 60 -17.46 -0.81 12.84
CA ALA A 60 -18.87 -1.00 12.49
C ALA A 60 -19.53 -2.07 13.39
N LYS A 61 -18.80 -3.16 13.65
CA LYS A 61 -19.16 -4.20 14.62
C LYS A 61 -18.19 -4.18 15.79
N ARG A 62 -18.73 -3.96 16.99
CA ARG A 62 -17.95 -4.08 18.24
C ARG A 62 -17.79 -5.56 18.60
N PHE A 63 -16.62 -6.12 18.27
CA PHE A 63 -16.23 -7.46 18.73
C PHE A 63 -15.76 -7.43 20.19
N VAL A 64 -16.17 -8.46 20.93
CA VAL A 64 -15.77 -8.70 22.32
C VAL A 64 -14.59 -9.66 22.36
N THR A 65 -13.54 -9.33 23.11
CA THR A 65 -12.35 -10.19 23.24
C THR A 65 -12.59 -11.34 24.22
N LYS A 66 -11.76 -12.39 24.15
CA LYS A 66 -11.81 -13.50 25.12
C LYS A 66 -11.61 -13.03 26.56
N ASP A 67 -10.76 -12.03 26.78
CA ASP A 67 -10.50 -11.52 28.12
C ASP A 67 -11.62 -10.61 28.63
N GLU A 68 -12.28 -9.85 27.76
CA GLU A 68 -13.51 -9.15 28.11
C GLU A 68 -14.63 -10.12 28.49
N LEU A 69 -14.80 -11.22 27.74
CA LEU A 69 -15.76 -12.29 28.07
C LEU A 69 -15.47 -12.92 29.44
N LYS A 70 -14.20 -13.18 29.77
CA LYS A 70 -13.80 -13.72 31.09
C LYS A 70 -14.13 -12.74 32.22
N LYS A 71 -13.92 -11.44 32.01
CA LYS A 71 -14.15 -10.37 33.02
C LYS A 71 -15.64 -10.13 33.33
N GLN A 72 -16.56 -10.48 32.44
CA GLN A 72 -18.01 -10.28 32.66
C GLN A 72 -18.64 -11.19 33.74
N GLY A 73 -17.95 -12.25 34.19
CA GLY A 73 -18.41 -13.09 35.30
C GLY A 73 -19.79 -13.74 35.09
N LYS A 74 -20.60 -13.86 36.16
CA LYS A 74 -21.93 -14.52 36.15
C LYS A 74 -23.08 -13.63 35.61
N ASN A 75 -22.87 -12.33 35.40
CA ASN A 75 -23.86 -11.44 34.79
C ASN A 75 -23.80 -11.51 33.26
N LYS A 76 -24.16 -12.67 32.71
CA LYS A 76 -24.18 -12.91 31.28
C LYS A 76 -25.33 -12.13 30.64
N GLN A 77 -25.07 -10.93 30.11
CA GLN A 77 -25.77 -10.60 28.86
C GLN A 77 -25.35 -11.66 27.84
N GLN A 78 -26.32 -12.23 27.15
CA GLN A 78 -26.06 -13.26 26.14
C GLN A 78 -25.38 -12.60 24.94
N ILE A 79 -24.05 -12.56 24.94
CA ILE A 79 -23.26 -12.13 23.77
C ILE A 79 -23.48 -13.16 22.67
N ASN A 80 -23.94 -12.70 21.51
CA ASN A 80 -24.14 -13.58 20.37
C ASN A 80 -22.76 -14.08 19.89
N PRO A 81 -22.57 -15.38 19.59
CA PRO A 81 -21.31 -15.90 19.09
C PRO A 81 -20.69 -15.11 17.94
N ASP A 82 -21.50 -14.48 17.10
CA ASP A 82 -21.02 -13.64 16.00
C ASP A 82 -20.37 -12.32 16.46
N GLN A 83 -20.63 -11.86 17.69
CA GLN A 83 -20.02 -10.69 18.33
C GLN A 83 -18.70 -11.02 19.03
N ILE A 84 -18.33 -12.31 19.11
CA ILE A 84 -17.05 -12.73 19.65
C ILE A 84 -15.98 -12.49 18.57
N LEU A 85 -14.86 -11.89 18.97
CA LEU A 85 -13.73 -11.68 18.07
C LEU A 85 -13.28 -13.04 17.48
N PRO A 86 -13.18 -13.18 16.15
CA PRO A 86 -12.68 -14.41 15.53
C PRO A 86 -11.27 -14.75 16.04
N GLN A 87 -10.93 -16.04 16.06
CA GLN A 87 -9.58 -16.47 16.47
C GLN A 87 -8.52 -16.14 15.41
N LYS A 88 -8.92 -16.08 14.14
CA LYS A 88 -8.03 -15.83 13.01
C LYS A 88 -8.75 -15.05 11.93
N VAL A 89 -8.06 -14.06 11.37
CA VAL A 89 -8.54 -13.28 10.22
C VAL A 89 -7.39 -13.14 9.22
N ASP A 90 -7.68 -13.33 7.94
CA ASP A 90 -6.72 -13.18 6.86
C ASP A 90 -7.33 -12.40 5.70
N LEU A 91 -6.83 -11.18 5.49
CA LEU A 91 -7.29 -10.28 4.42
C LEU A 91 -6.44 -10.39 3.14
N ARG A 92 -5.35 -11.19 3.15
CA ARG A 92 -4.44 -11.35 2.01
C ARG A 92 -5.12 -11.71 0.68
N PRO A 93 -6.21 -12.51 0.62
CA PRO A 93 -6.87 -12.83 -0.65
C PRO A 93 -7.35 -11.62 -1.47
N TYR A 94 -7.49 -10.45 -0.84
CA TYR A 94 -7.92 -9.22 -1.49
C TYR A 94 -6.78 -8.22 -1.75
N PHE A 95 -5.56 -8.50 -1.27
CA PHE A 95 -4.40 -7.65 -1.54
C PHE A 95 -3.76 -8.01 -2.88
N ALA A 96 -3.37 -6.98 -3.64
CA ALA A 96 -2.54 -7.14 -4.83
C ALA A 96 -1.19 -7.81 -4.49
N PRO A 97 -0.44 -8.36 -5.47
CA PRO A 97 0.89 -8.94 -5.23
C PRO A 97 1.83 -7.98 -4.49
N ILE A 98 2.82 -8.53 -3.77
CA ILE A 98 3.81 -7.70 -3.06
C ILE A 98 4.65 -6.93 -4.06
N ARG A 99 4.96 -5.68 -3.72
CA ARG A 99 5.85 -4.82 -4.50
C ARG A 99 7.12 -4.50 -3.72
N SER A 100 8.13 -4.00 -4.41
CA SER A 100 9.38 -3.53 -3.82
C SER A 100 9.53 -2.02 -4.00
N GLN A 101 9.71 -1.31 -2.89
CA GLN A 101 10.15 0.09 -2.85
C GLN A 101 11.66 0.24 -3.08
N SER A 102 12.41 -0.86 -2.98
CA SER A 102 13.87 -0.90 -3.13
C SER A 102 14.58 0.09 -2.17
N LYS A 103 15.56 0.87 -2.65
CA LYS A 103 16.34 1.81 -1.83
C LYS A 103 15.56 3.08 -1.45
N PHE A 104 14.47 3.41 -2.14
CA PHE A 104 13.76 4.67 -1.87
C PHE A 104 13.02 4.61 -0.54
N GLY A 105 13.03 5.72 0.21
CA GLY A 105 12.22 5.93 1.42
C GLY A 105 10.73 6.12 1.10
N THR A 106 10.13 5.18 0.37
CA THR A 106 8.75 5.26 -0.15
C THR A 106 7.76 4.34 0.57
N CYS A 107 8.14 3.76 1.72
CA CYS A 107 7.32 2.81 2.46
C CYS A 107 5.89 3.30 2.73
N VAL A 108 5.72 4.57 3.10
CA VAL A 108 4.41 5.15 3.44
C VAL A 108 3.43 5.08 2.28
N VAL A 109 3.88 5.43 1.06
CA VAL A 109 3.00 5.41 -0.11
C VAL A 109 2.78 4.00 -0.63
N PHE A 110 3.73 3.07 -0.46
CA PHE A 110 3.51 1.65 -0.77
C PHE A 110 2.50 1.02 0.18
N ALA A 111 2.56 1.34 1.48
CA ALA A 111 1.55 0.95 2.46
C ALA A 111 0.18 1.59 2.13
N THR A 112 0.16 2.89 1.79
CA THR A 112 -1.07 3.62 1.45
C THR A 112 -1.73 3.08 0.18
N THR A 113 -0.96 2.89 -0.90
CA THR A 113 -1.48 2.34 -2.17
C THR A 113 -1.90 0.89 -2.01
N GLY A 114 -1.10 0.05 -1.33
CA GLY A 114 -1.47 -1.34 -1.04
C GLY A 114 -2.75 -1.46 -0.21
N LEU A 115 -2.93 -0.59 0.79
CA LEU A 115 -4.16 -0.50 1.57
C LEU A 115 -5.34 -0.06 0.70
N ARG A 116 -5.15 0.90 -0.21
CA ARG A 116 -6.23 1.33 -1.12
C ARG A 116 -6.59 0.25 -2.15
N GLU A 117 -5.60 -0.44 -2.67
CA GLU A 117 -5.72 -1.58 -3.60
C GLU A 117 -6.47 -2.74 -2.95
N TYR A 118 -6.26 -3.01 -1.66
CA TYR A 118 -7.05 -3.99 -0.91
C TYR A 118 -8.56 -3.76 -1.02
N TYR A 119 -9.01 -2.51 -0.90
CA TYR A 119 -10.43 -2.20 -1.03
C TYR A 119 -10.93 -2.39 -2.47
N ILE A 120 -10.10 -2.14 -3.48
CA ILE A 120 -10.45 -2.48 -4.88
C ILE A 120 -10.66 -3.99 -4.99
N GLY A 121 -9.72 -4.78 -4.46
CA GLY A 121 -9.82 -6.23 -4.47
C GLY A 121 -11.01 -6.78 -3.67
N ARG A 122 -11.33 -6.16 -2.53
CA ARG A 122 -12.48 -6.54 -1.70
C ARG A 122 -13.81 -6.31 -2.42
N HIS A 123 -13.93 -5.22 -3.17
CA HIS A 123 -15.18 -4.79 -3.78
C HIS A 123 -15.39 -5.25 -5.23
N THR A 124 -14.38 -5.85 -5.85
CA THR A 124 -14.44 -6.26 -7.26
C THR A 124 -14.09 -7.74 -7.43
N GLU A 125 -14.39 -8.27 -8.62
CA GLU A 125 -13.99 -9.63 -9.01
C GLU A 125 -12.50 -9.77 -9.28
N ALA A 126 -11.74 -8.67 -9.29
CA ALA A 126 -10.28 -8.71 -9.40
C ALA A 126 -9.62 -9.40 -8.19
N LYS A 127 -10.29 -9.37 -7.02
CA LYS A 127 -9.74 -9.85 -5.74
C LYS A 127 -8.32 -9.30 -5.55
N GLY A 128 -7.37 -10.09 -5.06
CA GLY A 128 -5.97 -9.69 -5.01
C GLY A 128 -5.18 -9.94 -6.30
N LYS A 129 -5.77 -10.49 -7.37
CA LYS A 129 -4.98 -11.03 -8.51
C LYS A 129 -4.91 -10.09 -9.70
N ASP A 130 -6.02 -9.46 -10.04
CA ASP A 130 -6.16 -8.63 -11.24
C ASP A 130 -6.43 -7.16 -10.88
N VAL A 131 -5.90 -6.69 -9.75
CA VAL A 131 -5.97 -5.28 -9.38
C VAL A 131 -4.94 -4.49 -10.16
N THR A 132 -5.36 -3.37 -10.75
CA THR A 132 -4.40 -2.44 -11.37
C THR A 132 -3.70 -1.66 -10.26
N HIS A 133 -2.38 -1.76 -10.18
CA HIS A 133 -1.61 -1.04 -9.17
C HIS A 133 -1.78 0.48 -9.28
N LEU A 134 -1.82 1.13 -8.12
CA LEU A 134 -1.91 2.58 -7.96
C LEU A 134 -0.51 3.18 -7.89
N SER A 135 -0.36 4.43 -8.33
CA SER A 135 0.94 5.09 -8.51
C SER A 135 1.52 5.67 -7.21
N PRO A 136 2.60 5.10 -6.64
CA PRO A 136 3.25 5.67 -5.47
C PRO A 136 3.98 6.99 -5.79
N SER A 137 4.53 7.12 -7.01
CA SER A 137 5.22 8.33 -7.47
C SER A 137 4.30 9.53 -7.59
N TYR A 138 3.00 9.33 -7.85
CA TYR A 138 2.00 10.40 -7.87
C TYR A 138 1.85 11.09 -6.51
N ILE A 139 1.90 10.34 -5.41
CA ILE A 139 1.73 10.89 -4.05
C ILE A 139 2.96 11.71 -3.63
N TYR A 140 4.17 11.33 -4.07
CA TYR A 140 5.41 12.02 -3.70
C TYR A 140 5.69 13.32 -4.46
N TYR A 141 4.98 13.61 -5.54
CA TYR A 141 5.18 14.87 -6.25
C TYR A 141 4.70 16.07 -5.39
N PRO A 142 5.47 17.18 -5.30
CA PRO A 142 6.79 17.42 -5.89
C PRO A 142 7.98 17.09 -4.96
N SER A 143 7.71 16.72 -3.70
CA SER A 143 8.72 16.61 -2.64
C SER A 143 9.74 15.49 -2.84
N GLY A 144 9.39 14.43 -3.56
CA GLY A 144 10.26 13.26 -3.71
C GLY A 144 10.45 12.43 -2.43
N PRO A 145 11.15 11.30 -2.53
CA PRO A 145 11.19 10.29 -1.46
C PRO A 145 12.29 10.53 -0.42
N ASP A 146 13.22 11.47 -0.66
CA ASP A 146 14.45 11.61 0.10
C ASP A 146 14.20 11.90 1.58
N GLU A 147 13.18 12.71 1.86
CA GLU A 147 12.81 13.02 3.23
C GLU A 147 11.73 12.08 3.79
N GLY A 148 11.15 11.18 2.99
CA GLY A 148 10.01 10.38 3.42
C GLY A 148 8.70 11.17 3.53
N LEU A 149 7.66 10.55 4.11
CA LEU A 149 6.29 11.10 4.22
C LEU A 149 5.68 10.71 5.58
N SER A 150 4.68 11.47 6.06
CA SER A 150 3.88 11.07 7.23
C SER A 150 2.59 10.37 6.80
N PHE A 151 2.00 9.57 7.70
CA PHE A 151 0.72 8.91 7.45
C PHE A 151 -0.39 9.93 7.15
N TYR A 152 -0.48 10.97 7.98
CA TYR A 152 -1.47 12.03 7.81
C TYR A 152 -1.44 12.63 6.40
N THR A 153 -0.26 13.02 5.91
CA THR A 153 -0.11 13.63 4.58
C THR A 153 -0.53 12.67 3.47
N ALA A 154 -0.13 11.39 3.56
CA ALA A 154 -0.48 10.38 2.56
C ALA A 154 -1.99 10.16 2.48
N PHE A 155 -2.65 10.03 3.64
CA PHE A 155 -4.10 9.85 3.71
C PHE A 155 -4.88 11.12 3.31
N GLU A 156 -4.38 12.31 3.62
CA GLU A 156 -4.96 13.58 3.15
C GLU A 156 -4.91 13.71 1.63
N ILE A 157 -3.80 13.33 0.99
CA ILE A 157 -3.70 13.29 -0.47
C ILE A 157 -4.71 12.28 -1.03
N LEU A 158 -4.80 11.09 -0.44
CA LEU A 158 -5.75 10.07 -0.86
C LEU A 158 -7.20 10.53 -0.70
N ARG A 159 -7.52 11.32 0.33
CA ARG A 159 -8.85 11.91 0.56
C ARG A 159 -9.19 13.02 -0.42
N ARG A 160 -8.26 13.96 -0.63
CA ARG A 160 -8.50 15.19 -1.42
C ARG A 160 -8.37 14.97 -2.93
N GLU A 161 -7.38 14.18 -3.34
CA GLU A 161 -7.00 13.97 -4.74
C GLU A 161 -7.31 12.55 -5.21
N GLY A 162 -7.06 11.55 -4.36
CA GLY A 162 -7.02 10.15 -4.75
C GLY A 162 -5.64 9.78 -5.31
N VAL A 163 -5.55 8.64 -5.99
CA VAL A 163 -4.32 8.17 -6.61
C VAL A 163 -4.65 7.43 -7.91
N PRO A 164 -3.99 7.75 -9.04
CA PRO A 164 -4.32 7.11 -10.31
C PRO A 164 -3.68 5.72 -10.41
N PRO A 165 -4.16 4.89 -11.35
CA PRO A 165 -3.42 3.72 -11.80
C PRO A 165 -2.00 4.09 -12.24
N GLU A 166 -1.04 3.22 -11.93
CA GLU A 166 0.38 3.42 -12.20
C GLU A 166 0.74 3.32 -13.70
N THR A 167 -0.17 2.83 -14.53
CA THR A 167 0.06 2.54 -15.95
C THR A 167 0.49 3.75 -16.80
N GLU A 168 0.21 4.97 -16.36
CA GLU A 168 0.70 6.20 -17.03
C GLU A 168 2.13 6.57 -16.64
N ARG A 169 2.53 6.25 -15.40
CA ARG A 169 3.86 6.54 -14.85
C ARG A 169 4.30 5.36 -14.00
N PRO A 170 4.81 4.29 -14.63
CA PRO A 170 5.38 3.14 -13.93
C PRO A 170 6.39 3.58 -12.88
N TYR A 171 6.33 3.00 -11.69
CA TYR A 171 7.36 3.20 -10.69
C TYR A 171 8.65 2.54 -11.16
N ASP A 172 9.71 3.33 -11.19
CA ASP A 172 11.02 2.85 -11.58
C ASP A 172 11.83 2.49 -10.33
N PRO A 173 12.17 1.20 -10.12
CA PRO A 173 13.01 0.80 -8.99
C PRO A 173 14.47 1.23 -9.16
N ASP A 174 14.89 1.74 -10.32
CA ASP A 174 16.22 2.32 -10.51
C ASP A 174 16.38 3.57 -9.64
N ARG A 175 17.25 3.43 -8.65
CA ARG A 175 17.57 4.45 -7.66
C ARG A 175 18.16 5.74 -8.25
N SER A 176 18.69 5.70 -9.47
CA SER A 176 19.23 6.89 -10.14
C SER A 176 18.12 7.77 -10.73
N ASN A 177 16.95 7.17 -11.02
CA ASN A 177 15.82 7.88 -11.59
C ASN A 177 15.00 8.59 -10.51
N THR A 178 15.55 9.70 -9.99
CA THR A 178 14.83 10.60 -9.08
C THR A 178 13.79 11.46 -9.82
N ASP A 179 13.90 11.57 -11.15
CA ASP A 179 13.04 12.42 -11.97
C ASP A 179 11.59 11.92 -12.03
N GLN A 180 11.36 10.63 -11.79
CA GLN A 180 10.02 10.05 -11.68
C GLN A 180 9.13 10.76 -10.63
N PHE A 181 9.74 11.37 -9.61
CA PHE A 181 9.04 12.09 -8.54
C PHE A 181 8.91 13.61 -8.80
N LYS A 182 9.64 14.14 -9.78
CA LYS A 182 9.70 15.59 -10.08
C LYS A 182 8.71 15.99 -11.17
N ALA A 183 8.24 15.04 -11.97
CA ALA A 183 7.32 15.33 -13.07
C ALA A 183 5.94 15.79 -12.56
N PRO A 184 5.43 16.97 -12.99
CA PRO A 184 4.11 17.45 -12.61
C PRO A 184 2.99 16.45 -12.86
N LYS A 185 1.97 16.49 -12.00
CA LYS A 185 0.73 15.73 -12.19
C LYS A 185 0.02 16.26 -13.44
N THR A 186 -0.28 15.39 -14.40
CA THR A 186 -1.04 15.77 -15.61
C THR A 186 -2.53 15.95 -15.30
N VAL A 187 -3.29 16.57 -16.22
CA VAL A 187 -4.76 16.64 -16.12
C VAL A 187 -5.36 15.23 -16.07
N LEU A 188 -4.93 14.37 -16.99
CA LEU A 188 -5.38 12.98 -17.09
C LEU A 188 -5.11 12.19 -15.80
N GLN A 189 -3.93 12.34 -15.19
CA GLN A 189 -3.61 11.68 -13.93
C GLN A 189 -4.50 12.16 -12.78
N ARG A 190 -4.87 13.45 -12.74
CA ARG A 190 -5.83 13.97 -11.74
C ARG A 190 -7.23 13.41 -11.95
N GLU A 191 -7.68 13.33 -13.20
CA GLU A 191 -8.99 12.75 -13.55
C GLU A 191 -9.03 11.26 -13.18
N ASN A 192 -7.98 10.52 -13.52
CA ASN A 192 -7.85 9.09 -13.22
C ASN A 192 -7.63 8.79 -11.73
N ALA A 193 -7.20 9.77 -10.93
CA ALA A 193 -7.07 9.64 -9.48
C ALA A 193 -8.42 9.74 -8.75
N ALA A 194 -9.36 10.52 -9.29
CA ALA A 194 -10.60 10.86 -8.62
C ALA A 194 -11.47 9.66 -8.16
N PRO A 195 -11.60 8.56 -8.95
CA PRO A 195 -12.35 7.37 -8.52
C PRO A 195 -11.73 6.63 -7.34
N TYR A 196 -10.45 6.84 -7.06
CA TYR A 196 -9.70 6.12 -6.02
C TYR A 196 -9.56 6.92 -4.72
N LYS A 197 -10.31 8.01 -4.57
CA LYS A 197 -10.41 8.75 -3.31
C LYS A 197 -10.94 7.90 -2.16
N ILE A 198 -10.54 8.26 -0.95
CA ILE A 198 -11.19 7.82 0.29
C ILE A 198 -12.16 8.90 0.77
N ASP A 199 -13.13 8.52 1.59
CA ASP A 199 -14.06 9.48 2.19
C ASP A 199 -13.39 10.23 3.35
N SER A 200 -12.86 9.44 4.26
CA SER A 200 -12.20 9.87 5.47
C SER A 200 -11.22 8.80 5.93
N PHE A 201 -10.48 9.09 6.99
CA PHE A 201 -9.61 8.13 7.64
C PHE A 201 -9.64 8.41 9.14
N ARG A 202 -9.41 7.35 9.90
CA ARG A 202 -9.46 7.38 11.37
C ARG A 202 -8.20 6.79 11.93
N PHE A 203 -7.89 7.18 13.16
CA PHE A 203 -6.73 6.65 13.86
C PHE A 203 -7.16 5.68 14.96
N ILE A 204 -6.34 4.65 15.17
CA ILE A 204 -6.37 3.77 16.33
C ILE A 204 -5.25 4.24 17.24
N ARG A 205 -5.54 4.45 18.53
CA ARG A 205 -4.53 4.70 19.56
C ARG A 205 -4.55 3.61 20.61
N ASP A 206 -3.46 3.52 21.36
CA ASP A 206 -3.46 2.72 22.58
C ASP A 206 -4.21 3.45 23.71
N ASN A 207 -5.47 3.06 23.92
CA ASN A 207 -6.30 3.57 25.02
C ASN A 207 -6.64 2.47 26.04
N SER A 208 -6.09 1.25 25.88
CA SER A 208 -6.27 0.10 26.78
C SER A 208 -5.51 -1.14 26.30
N SER A 209 -5.52 -1.39 24.99
CA SER A 209 -4.82 -2.48 24.31
C SER A 209 -4.78 -2.18 22.82
N MET A 210 -3.63 -1.70 22.32
CA MET A 210 -3.41 -1.51 20.88
C MET A 210 -3.66 -2.80 20.09
N VAL A 211 -3.25 -3.95 20.63
CA VAL A 211 -3.46 -5.27 20.01
C VAL A 211 -4.93 -5.55 19.78
N ASP A 212 -5.79 -5.39 20.79
CA ASP A 212 -7.22 -5.67 20.66
C ASP A 212 -7.91 -4.69 19.70
N ASN A 213 -7.50 -3.42 19.73
CA ASN A 213 -8.06 -2.40 18.83
C ASN A 213 -7.71 -2.70 17.36
N VAL A 214 -6.48 -3.10 17.08
CA VAL A 214 -6.06 -3.54 15.74
C VAL A 214 -6.80 -4.81 15.31
N LYS A 215 -6.90 -5.82 16.18
CA LYS A 215 -7.66 -7.05 15.87
C LYS A 215 -9.12 -6.75 15.53
N ARG A 216 -9.77 -5.85 16.27
CA ARG A 216 -11.15 -5.43 15.99
C ARG A 216 -11.28 -4.77 14.63
N ALA A 217 -10.36 -3.89 14.25
CA ALA A 217 -10.37 -3.27 12.93
C ALA A 217 -10.23 -4.33 11.83
N VAL A 218 -9.23 -5.18 11.93
CA VAL A 218 -8.98 -6.25 10.96
C VAL A 218 -10.15 -7.24 10.89
N ALA A 219 -10.80 -7.57 12.01
CA ALA A 219 -12.00 -8.41 12.05
C ALA A 219 -13.24 -7.75 11.38
N ASN A 220 -13.28 -6.42 11.30
CA ASN A 220 -14.27 -5.69 10.48
C ASN A 220 -13.89 -5.66 8.98
N GLY A 221 -12.73 -6.25 8.62
CA GLY A 221 -12.16 -6.21 7.28
C GLY A 221 -11.40 -4.91 7.00
N ASP A 222 -11.02 -4.17 8.03
CA ASP A 222 -10.31 -2.91 7.89
C ASP A 222 -8.81 -3.14 8.19
N PRO A 223 -7.93 -3.21 7.17
CA PRO A 223 -6.50 -3.33 7.40
C PRO A 223 -5.98 -2.04 8.06
N VAL A 224 -4.96 -2.21 8.90
CA VAL A 224 -4.43 -1.12 9.72
C VAL A 224 -3.02 -0.79 9.26
N MET A 225 -2.80 0.43 8.78
CA MET A 225 -1.46 0.94 8.51
C MET A 225 -0.80 1.39 9.81
N PHE A 226 0.44 0.99 10.07
CA PHE A 226 1.17 1.30 11.30
C PHE A 226 2.65 1.52 11.03
N GLY A 227 3.34 2.10 12.01
CA GLY A 227 4.76 2.45 11.95
C GLY A 227 5.61 1.62 12.90
N ILE A 228 6.85 1.33 12.50
CA ILE A 228 7.88 0.78 13.38
C ILE A 228 9.21 1.54 13.22
N PRO A 229 10.04 1.64 14.27
CA PRO A 229 11.47 1.80 14.08
C PRO A 229 12.05 0.50 13.52
N VAL A 230 12.91 0.59 12.50
CA VAL A 230 13.59 -0.58 11.95
C VAL A 230 14.82 -0.90 12.77
N TYR A 231 14.73 -1.97 13.55
CA TYR A 231 15.80 -2.58 14.32
C TYR A 231 16.45 -3.76 13.57
N PRO A 232 17.64 -4.24 14.00
CA PRO A 232 18.34 -5.35 13.34
C PRO A 232 17.51 -6.64 13.22
N ASN A 233 16.62 -6.93 14.19
CA ASN A 233 15.76 -8.11 14.14
C ASN A 233 14.81 -8.08 12.92
N PHE A 234 14.30 -6.91 12.55
CA PHE A 234 13.42 -6.77 11.39
C PHE A 234 14.18 -6.99 10.07
N ASP A 235 15.38 -6.40 9.95
CA ASP A 235 16.27 -6.65 8.80
C ASP A 235 16.68 -8.13 8.70
N ALA A 236 16.76 -8.83 9.84
CA ALA A 236 17.10 -10.25 9.93
C ALA A 236 15.89 -11.20 9.78
N THR A 237 14.71 -10.70 9.40
CA THR A 237 13.51 -11.54 9.26
C THR A 237 13.77 -12.67 8.25
N PRO A 238 13.71 -13.96 8.68
CA PRO A 238 14.00 -15.10 7.81
C PRO A 238 12.87 -15.36 6.81
N SER A 239 13.10 -16.25 5.85
CA SER A 239 12.08 -16.64 4.85
C SER A 239 10.82 -17.31 5.41
N THR A 240 10.83 -17.70 6.70
CA THR A 240 9.61 -18.14 7.40
C THR A 240 8.67 -16.97 7.72
N GLY A 241 9.15 -15.73 7.62
CA GLY A 241 8.40 -14.51 7.93
C GLY A 241 8.29 -14.21 9.43
N ILE A 242 8.63 -15.14 10.32
CA ILE A 242 8.52 -14.93 11.77
C ILE A 242 9.58 -13.93 12.21
N ILE A 243 9.16 -12.76 12.68
CA ILE A 243 10.07 -11.69 13.09
C ILE A 243 10.78 -12.13 14.38
N PRO A 244 12.12 -12.14 14.42
CA PRO A 244 12.87 -12.44 15.64
C PRO A 244 12.60 -11.42 16.75
N ALA A 245 12.86 -11.83 18.00
CA ALA A 245 12.78 -10.93 19.15
C ALA A 245 13.72 -9.72 19.01
N VAL A 246 13.36 -8.61 19.66
CA VAL A 246 14.19 -7.40 19.67
C VAL A 246 15.34 -7.59 20.66
N GLU A 247 16.55 -7.82 20.15
CA GLU A 247 17.77 -7.88 20.96
C GLU A 247 18.45 -6.51 21.08
N GLU A 248 18.37 -5.69 20.02
CA GLU A 248 19.02 -4.38 19.94
C GLU A 248 18.05 -3.30 19.45
N LYS A 249 17.89 -2.23 20.23
CA LYS A 249 17.02 -1.09 19.90
C LYS A 249 17.71 0.00 19.08
N LYS A 250 18.62 -0.39 18.18
CA LYS A 250 19.35 0.53 17.30
C LYS A 250 18.56 0.76 16.02
N SER A 251 17.70 1.78 16.01
CA SER A 251 16.89 2.12 14.84
C SER A 251 17.74 2.71 13.70
N ARG A 252 17.46 2.30 12.46
CA ARG A 252 18.01 2.95 11.25
C ARG A 252 17.01 3.87 10.54
N GLY A 253 15.80 4.02 11.07
CA GLY A 253 14.75 4.86 10.51
C GLY A 253 13.36 4.28 10.74
N GLY A 254 12.33 5.09 10.49
CA GLY A 254 10.94 4.67 10.57
C GLY A 254 10.46 3.97 9.29
N HIS A 255 9.64 2.93 9.45
CA HIS A 255 9.08 2.15 8.34
C HIS A 255 7.58 1.97 8.47
N ALA A 256 6.88 2.01 7.34
CA ALA A 256 5.43 1.91 7.26
C ALA A 256 5.02 0.53 6.76
N LEU A 257 4.08 -0.08 7.46
CA LEU A 257 3.60 -1.44 7.24
C LEU A 257 2.08 -1.50 7.33
N VAL A 258 1.49 -2.62 6.93
CA VAL A 258 0.04 -2.84 7.05
C VAL A 258 -0.23 -4.17 7.75
N VAL A 259 -1.03 -4.12 8.83
CA VAL A 259 -1.62 -5.31 9.43
C VAL A 259 -2.78 -5.77 8.55
N VAL A 260 -2.68 -6.99 8.04
CA VAL A 260 -3.65 -7.59 7.09
C VAL A 260 -4.31 -8.84 7.64
N GLY A 261 -4.07 -9.17 8.90
CA GLY A 261 -4.58 -10.37 9.52
C GLY A 261 -4.00 -10.58 10.91
N TYR A 262 -4.52 -11.57 11.60
CA TYR A 262 -3.97 -12.04 12.88
C TYR A 262 -4.31 -13.52 13.07
N ASP A 263 -3.53 -14.17 13.93
CA ASP A 263 -3.72 -15.55 14.34
C ASP A 263 -3.49 -15.64 15.85
N ASP A 264 -4.57 -15.80 16.63
CA ASP A 264 -4.50 -15.92 18.09
C ASP A 264 -3.92 -17.26 18.55
N GLU A 265 -3.88 -18.30 17.70
CA GLU A 265 -3.24 -19.56 18.06
C GLU A 265 -1.72 -19.40 18.14
N ASN A 266 -1.16 -18.61 17.22
CA ASN A 266 0.26 -18.33 17.13
C ASN A 266 0.67 -16.99 17.77
N GLU A 267 -0.31 -16.24 18.31
CA GLU A 267 -0.15 -14.94 18.95
C GLU A 267 0.57 -13.87 18.11
N TRP A 268 0.25 -13.79 16.81
CA TRP A 268 0.84 -12.79 15.91
C TRP A 268 -0.15 -12.02 15.04
N PHE A 269 0.33 -10.90 14.52
CA PHE A 269 -0.23 -10.20 13.38
C PHE A 269 0.41 -10.67 12.08
N ILE A 270 -0.38 -10.70 11.01
CA ILE A 270 0.09 -10.90 9.63
C ILE A 270 0.38 -9.52 9.05
N ILE A 271 1.63 -9.27 8.70
CA ILE A 271 2.12 -7.97 8.26
C ILE A 271 2.46 -8.00 6.77
N ARG A 272 1.93 -7.04 6.02
CA ARG A 272 2.31 -6.80 4.62
C ARG A 272 3.46 -5.79 4.57
N ASN A 273 4.56 -6.16 3.93
CA ASN A 273 5.72 -5.30 3.69
C ASN A 273 5.78 -4.84 2.22
N SER A 274 6.72 -3.94 1.91
CA SER A 274 7.00 -3.38 0.59
C SER A 274 8.46 -3.57 0.16
N TRP A 275 9.13 -4.62 0.66
CA TRP A 275 10.53 -4.92 0.35
C TRP A 275 10.68 -6.07 -0.68
N GLY A 276 9.61 -6.36 -1.42
CA GLY A 276 9.57 -7.43 -2.41
C GLY A 276 9.35 -8.82 -1.80
N GLU A 277 9.08 -9.80 -2.66
CA GLU A 277 8.69 -11.16 -2.24
C GLU A 277 9.82 -11.97 -1.60
N LYS A 278 11.06 -11.51 -1.68
CA LYS A 278 12.19 -12.19 -1.01
C LYS A 278 12.20 -11.99 0.50
N PHE A 279 11.58 -10.91 0.98
CA PHE A 279 11.50 -10.60 2.39
C PHE A 279 10.50 -11.51 3.08
N GLY A 280 10.86 -12.12 4.21
CA GLY A 280 9.93 -12.90 5.00
C GLY A 280 9.28 -14.05 4.21
N ASP A 281 8.02 -14.31 4.52
CA ASP A 281 7.18 -15.25 3.77
C ASP A 281 6.55 -14.53 2.58
N LYS A 282 7.25 -14.54 1.44
CA LYS A 282 6.78 -13.96 0.17
C LYS A 282 6.37 -12.49 0.28
N GLY A 283 7.13 -11.70 1.04
CA GLY A 283 6.88 -10.28 1.30
C GLY A 283 6.00 -10.00 2.52
N TYR A 284 5.48 -11.04 3.18
CA TYR A 284 4.76 -10.93 4.43
C TYR A 284 5.66 -11.32 5.62
N ALA A 285 5.28 -10.86 6.80
CA ALA A 285 5.91 -11.23 8.05
C ALA A 285 4.87 -11.52 9.13
N TYR A 286 5.27 -12.27 10.14
CA TYR A 286 4.48 -12.65 11.29
C TYR A 286 5.08 -11.98 12.52
N MET A 287 4.39 -10.97 13.04
CA MET A 287 4.85 -10.15 14.16
C MET A 287 4.13 -10.57 15.43
N GLY A 288 4.85 -11.17 16.38
CA GLY A 288 4.30 -11.52 17.70
C GLY A 288 3.64 -10.32 18.37
N TYR A 289 2.56 -10.51 19.13
CA TYR A 289 1.85 -9.41 19.79
C TYR A 289 2.73 -8.64 20.78
N ASP A 290 3.70 -9.30 21.40
CA ASP A 290 4.74 -8.71 22.23
C ASP A 290 5.69 -7.82 21.41
N ILE A 291 6.22 -8.32 20.29
CA ILE A 291 7.08 -7.55 19.37
C ILE A 291 6.31 -6.36 18.80
N PHE A 292 5.04 -6.54 18.44
CA PHE A 292 4.19 -5.46 17.95
C PHE A 292 4.02 -4.36 19.01
N LYS A 293 3.77 -4.71 20.27
CA LYS A 293 3.70 -3.70 21.36
C LYS A 293 5.04 -3.01 21.59
N GLU A 294 6.15 -3.72 21.42
CA GLU A 294 7.49 -3.16 21.63
C GLU A 294 7.94 -2.22 20.49
N MET A 295 7.53 -2.51 19.26
CA MET A 295 7.99 -1.79 18.06
C MET A 295 6.96 -0.83 17.47
N ASN A 296 5.69 -0.87 17.86
CA ASN A 296 4.67 0.01 17.28
C ASN A 296 4.74 1.43 17.88
N ASP A 297 4.72 2.45 17.03
CA ASP A 297 4.73 3.87 17.43
C ASP A 297 3.37 4.38 17.95
N ASP A 298 2.66 3.58 18.77
CA ASP A 298 1.38 3.87 19.48
C ASP A 298 0.15 4.24 18.63
N PHE A 299 0.25 4.30 17.28
CA PHE A 299 -0.86 4.67 16.40
C PHE A 299 -1.00 3.76 15.19
N GLY A 300 -2.25 3.57 14.76
CA GLY A 300 -2.62 2.92 13.51
C GLY A 300 -3.60 3.78 12.70
N TYR A 301 -3.62 3.64 11.38
CA TYR A 301 -4.51 4.37 10.49
C TYR A 301 -5.38 3.41 9.70
N VAL A 302 -6.66 3.77 9.59
CA VAL A 302 -7.67 3.02 8.83
C VAL A 302 -8.35 3.97 7.83
N ALA A 303 -8.48 3.54 6.58
CA ALA A 303 -9.24 4.27 5.57
C ALA A 303 -10.74 3.93 5.64
N ASN A 304 -11.59 4.93 5.39
CA ASN A 304 -12.99 4.74 5.09
C ASN A 304 -13.24 5.01 3.60
N ILE A 305 -13.85 4.05 2.90
CA ILE A 305 -14.05 4.14 1.45
C ILE A 305 -15.41 4.73 1.14
N ARG A 306 -15.43 5.79 0.31
CA ARG A 306 -16.65 6.50 -0.09
C ARG A 306 -17.51 5.73 -1.08
N ASN A 307 -16.85 5.08 -2.06
CA ASN A 307 -17.50 4.46 -3.20
C ASN A 307 -16.83 3.12 -3.53
N ASN A 308 -17.67 2.12 -3.80
CA ASN A 308 -17.25 0.76 -4.12
C ASN A 308 -17.38 0.44 -5.61
N ASP A 309 -17.70 1.45 -6.43
CA ASP A 309 -17.71 1.34 -7.88
C ASP A 309 -16.42 1.90 -8.48
N TYR A 310 -15.76 1.08 -9.29
CA TYR A 310 -14.42 1.36 -9.82
C TYR A 310 -14.41 1.38 -11.36
N PRO A 311 -13.51 2.16 -11.98
CA PRO A 311 -13.09 1.91 -13.35
C PRO A 311 -12.60 0.46 -13.53
N PRO A 312 -12.53 -0.07 -14.76
CA PRO A 312 -12.12 -1.45 -15.01
C PRO A 312 -10.75 -1.79 -14.42
N GLN A 313 -10.59 -3.01 -13.92
CA GLN A 313 -9.36 -3.45 -13.24
C GLN A 313 -8.63 -4.52 -14.06
N GLY A 314 -7.33 -4.68 -13.83
CA GLY A 314 -6.55 -5.77 -14.42
C GLY A 314 -6.40 -5.64 -15.93
N VAL A 315 -6.32 -4.40 -16.42
CA VAL A 315 -6.30 -4.11 -17.86
C VAL A 315 -4.97 -4.58 -18.46
N LYS A 316 -5.03 -5.67 -19.22
CA LYS A 316 -3.89 -6.27 -19.91
C LYS A 316 -4.07 -6.13 -21.42
N LEU A 317 -2.94 -5.95 -22.10
CA LEU A 317 -2.82 -5.89 -23.55
C LEU A 317 -1.63 -6.74 -23.97
N SER A 318 -1.78 -7.55 -25.00
CA SER A 318 -0.69 -8.29 -25.61
C SER A 318 -0.87 -8.36 -27.13
N VAL A 319 0.25 -8.49 -27.85
CA VAL A 319 0.22 -8.78 -29.29
C VAL A 319 0.11 -10.29 -29.47
N SER A 320 -0.95 -10.76 -30.13
CA SER A 320 -1.15 -12.18 -30.45
C SER A 320 -0.65 -12.56 -31.84
N ALA A 321 -0.68 -11.63 -32.80
CA ALA A 321 -0.08 -11.82 -34.12
C ALA A 321 0.33 -10.47 -34.74
N SER A 322 1.33 -10.49 -35.61
CA SER A 322 1.75 -9.33 -36.40
C SER A 322 1.99 -9.73 -37.85
N THR A 323 1.69 -8.81 -38.78
CA THR A 323 2.16 -8.86 -40.16
C THR A 323 2.84 -7.53 -40.52
N SER A 324 3.33 -7.40 -41.75
CA SER A 324 3.87 -6.13 -42.26
C SER A 324 2.84 -5.00 -42.32
N THR A 325 1.54 -5.32 -42.28
CA THR A 325 0.45 -4.35 -42.44
C THR A 325 -0.61 -4.39 -41.33
N THR A 326 -0.54 -5.36 -40.41
CA THR A 326 -1.57 -5.54 -39.37
C THR A 326 -1.00 -5.97 -38.03
N MET A 327 -1.72 -5.65 -36.95
CA MET A 327 -1.44 -6.11 -35.59
C MET A 327 -2.72 -6.71 -34.99
N MET A 328 -2.65 -7.93 -34.47
CA MET A 328 -3.70 -8.53 -33.66
C MET A 328 -3.34 -8.35 -32.19
N LEU A 329 -4.28 -7.80 -31.44
CA LEU A 329 -4.11 -7.47 -30.02
C LEU A 329 -5.17 -8.17 -29.20
N ASP A 330 -4.75 -8.85 -28.14
CA ASP A 330 -5.63 -9.47 -27.16
C ASP A 330 -5.73 -8.57 -25.93
N VAL A 331 -6.94 -8.44 -25.39
CA VAL A 331 -7.23 -7.61 -24.23
C VAL A 331 -8.04 -8.35 -23.18
N SER A 332 -7.78 -8.03 -21.91
CA SER A 332 -8.60 -8.46 -20.78
C SER A 332 -8.73 -7.34 -19.76
N ALA A 333 -9.92 -7.18 -19.18
CA ALA A 333 -10.16 -6.28 -18.06
C ALA A 333 -11.43 -6.70 -17.31
N ILE A 334 -11.39 -6.61 -15.97
CA ILE A 334 -12.55 -6.84 -15.11
C ILE A 334 -13.47 -5.62 -15.16
N ASN A 335 -14.78 -5.87 -15.29
CA ASN A 335 -15.83 -4.84 -15.33
C ASN A 335 -15.71 -3.81 -16.48
N ALA A 336 -15.08 -4.19 -17.60
CA ALA A 336 -15.05 -3.38 -18.82
C ALA A 336 -16.29 -3.63 -19.68
N THR A 337 -16.88 -2.56 -20.21
CA THR A 337 -17.98 -2.61 -21.19
C THR A 337 -17.52 -2.29 -22.60
N SER A 338 -16.39 -1.59 -22.73
CA SER A 338 -15.75 -1.26 -24.01
C SER A 338 -14.27 -0.94 -23.83
N PHE A 339 -13.56 -0.86 -24.95
CA PHE A 339 -12.15 -0.54 -25.02
C PHE A 339 -11.90 0.49 -26.12
N ASP A 340 -10.95 1.39 -25.88
CA ASP A 340 -10.38 2.26 -26.90
C ASP A 340 -8.94 1.86 -27.19
N LEU A 341 -8.64 1.60 -28.46
CA LEU A 341 -7.29 1.30 -28.92
C LEU A 341 -6.54 2.59 -29.27
N TYR A 342 -5.31 2.68 -28.78
CA TYR A 342 -4.38 3.76 -29.11
C TYR A 342 -3.08 3.21 -29.71
N ARG A 343 -2.59 3.87 -30.76
CA ARG A 343 -1.31 3.61 -31.43
C ARG A 343 -0.49 4.90 -31.47
N ASP A 344 0.74 4.84 -30.95
CA ASP A 344 1.66 5.98 -30.86
C ASP A 344 1.03 7.22 -30.22
N GLY A 345 0.21 6.99 -29.20
CA GLY A 345 -0.52 8.04 -28.47
C GLY A 345 -1.78 8.56 -29.17
N LYS A 346 -2.10 8.07 -30.37
CA LYS A 346 -3.30 8.48 -31.13
C LYS A 346 -4.40 7.44 -31.02
N PHE A 347 -5.63 7.89 -30.85
CA PHE A 347 -6.81 7.02 -30.89
C PHE A 347 -6.94 6.37 -32.27
N VAL A 348 -7.19 5.07 -32.30
CA VAL A 348 -7.40 4.27 -33.50
C VAL A 348 -8.89 3.97 -33.68
N LYS A 349 -9.49 3.26 -32.72
CA LYS A 349 -10.91 2.90 -32.72
C LYS A 349 -11.39 2.37 -31.36
N SER A 350 -12.70 2.33 -31.18
CA SER A 350 -13.36 1.66 -30.05
C SER A 350 -13.84 0.26 -30.44
N PHE A 351 -13.89 -0.66 -29.46
CA PHE A 351 -14.36 -2.04 -29.65
C PHE A 351 -14.86 -2.63 -28.32
N THR A 352 -15.55 -3.78 -28.38
CA THR A 352 -16.12 -4.46 -27.20
C THR A 352 -15.64 -5.91 -27.03
N GLY A 353 -15.02 -6.49 -28.05
CA GLY A 353 -14.49 -7.86 -28.01
C GLY A 353 -13.18 -7.98 -27.23
N ALA A 354 -12.76 -9.21 -26.96
CA ALA A 354 -11.48 -9.52 -26.30
C ALA A 354 -10.27 -9.40 -27.25
N THR A 355 -10.50 -9.15 -28.53
CA THR A 355 -9.45 -9.02 -29.55
C THR A 355 -9.74 -7.85 -30.46
N VAL A 356 -8.69 -7.17 -30.92
CA VAL A 356 -8.80 -6.09 -31.91
C VAL A 356 -7.70 -6.19 -32.95
N LYS A 357 -8.08 -6.05 -34.22
CA LYS A 357 -7.17 -5.93 -35.35
C LYS A 357 -6.88 -4.47 -35.65
N ASP A 358 -5.62 -4.08 -35.67
CA ASP A 358 -5.17 -2.83 -36.26
C ASP A 358 -4.58 -3.06 -37.66
N GLU A 359 -4.81 -2.12 -38.57
CA GLU A 359 -4.49 -2.27 -40.00
C GLU A 359 -3.78 -1.01 -40.54
N GLY A 360 -3.24 -1.13 -41.76
CA GLY A 360 -2.55 -0.03 -42.43
C GLY A 360 -1.16 0.28 -41.84
N LEU A 361 -0.51 -0.72 -41.24
CA LEU A 361 0.85 -0.60 -40.74
C LEU A 361 1.85 -0.57 -41.89
N LYS A 362 3.02 0.00 -41.62
CA LYS A 362 4.18 -0.04 -42.51
C LYS A 362 5.10 -1.17 -42.05
N ALA A 363 5.63 -1.92 -43.01
CA ALA A 363 6.62 -2.95 -42.75
C ALA A 363 7.81 -2.38 -41.97
N ASP A 364 8.30 -3.16 -41.01
CA ASP A 364 9.48 -2.88 -40.19
C ASP A 364 9.39 -1.62 -39.31
N ALA A 365 8.21 -0.98 -39.25
CA ALA A 365 7.94 0.10 -38.32
C ALA A 365 7.60 -0.42 -36.93
N THR A 366 8.13 0.23 -35.90
CA THR A 366 7.81 -0.03 -34.50
C THR A 366 6.61 0.81 -34.08
N TYR A 367 5.65 0.17 -33.42
CA TYR A 367 4.43 0.80 -32.93
C TYR A 367 4.27 0.60 -31.43
N LYS A 368 3.76 1.63 -30.75
CA LYS A 368 3.44 1.61 -29.32
C LYS A 368 1.93 1.57 -29.12
N TYR A 369 1.44 0.48 -28.56
CA TYR A 369 0.02 0.28 -28.30
C TYR A 369 -0.31 0.40 -26.82
N HIS A 370 -1.48 0.95 -26.53
CA HIS A 370 -2.16 0.75 -25.26
C HIS A 370 -3.66 0.75 -25.49
N VAL A 371 -4.41 0.23 -24.52
CA VAL A 371 -5.86 0.31 -24.51
C VAL A 371 -6.35 1.05 -23.28
N VAL A 372 -7.51 1.69 -23.41
CA VAL A 372 -8.25 2.21 -22.26
C VAL A 372 -9.53 1.38 -22.14
N ALA A 373 -9.61 0.54 -21.12
CA ALA A 373 -10.83 -0.19 -20.77
C ALA A 373 -11.79 0.76 -20.06
N LYS A 374 -13.07 0.77 -20.44
CA LYS A 374 -14.07 1.73 -19.98
C LYS A 374 -15.30 1.06 -19.38
N ASN A 375 -15.91 1.74 -18.41
CA ASN A 375 -17.26 1.48 -17.92
C ASN A 375 -17.92 2.81 -17.49
N GLY A 376 -19.12 2.74 -16.89
CA GLY A 376 -19.86 3.93 -16.43
C GLY A 376 -19.19 4.74 -15.31
N ARG A 377 -18.06 4.27 -14.76
CA ARG A 377 -17.29 4.98 -13.71
C ARG A 377 -16.01 5.62 -14.20
N GLY A 378 -15.50 5.24 -15.37
CA GLY A 378 -14.31 5.83 -15.95
C GLY A 378 -13.52 4.87 -16.84
N GLY A 379 -12.28 5.25 -17.13
CA GLY A 379 -11.32 4.46 -17.90
C GLY A 379 -10.16 3.97 -17.06
N THR A 380 -9.58 2.83 -17.41
CA THR A 380 -8.26 2.41 -16.92
C THR A 380 -7.40 1.99 -18.09
N ARG A 381 -6.21 2.55 -18.15
CA ARG A 381 -5.25 2.36 -19.23
C ARG A 381 -4.43 1.08 -18.98
N SER A 382 -4.09 0.34 -20.03
CA SER A 382 -3.09 -0.73 -19.96
C SER A 382 -1.67 -0.16 -19.93
N VAL A 383 -0.69 -0.97 -19.51
CA VAL A 383 0.71 -0.66 -19.85
C VAL A 383 0.90 -0.60 -21.38
N THR A 384 1.90 0.16 -21.82
CA THR A 384 2.24 0.26 -23.23
C THR A 384 2.93 -1.03 -23.69
N VAL A 385 2.50 -1.58 -24.83
CA VAL A 385 3.18 -2.68 -25.53
C VAL A 385 3.84 -2.12 -26.78
N GLU A 386 5.12 -2.41 -26.97
CA GLU A 386 5.89 -2.00 -28.15
C GLU A 386 6.14 -3.21 -29.05
N LYS A 387 5.86 -3.08 -30.36
CA LYS A 387 6.02 -4.18 -31.32
C LYS A 387 6.34 -3.66 -32.72
N VAL A 388 7.24 -4.37 -33.40
CA VAL A 388 7.55 -4.16 -34.82
C VAL A 388 6.51 -4.85 -35.71
N ALA A 389 6.02 -4.16 -36.73
CA ALA A 389 5.16 -4.72 -37.76
C ALA A 389 5.99 -5.57 -38.74
N VAL A 390 6.26 -6.81 -38.36
CA VAL A 390 6.98 -7.79 -39.19
C VAL A 390 6.00 -8.80 -39.78
N GLY A 391 6.21 -9.17 -41.04
CA GLY A 391 5.58 -10.34 -41.62
C GLY A 391 6.16 -11.58 -40.94
N VAL A 392 5.32 -12.40 -40.30
CA VAL A 392 5.78 -13.74 -39.90
C VAL A 392 5.95 -14.55 -41.18
N GLU A 393 7.19 -14.76 -41.62
CA GLU A 393 7.52 -15.95 -42.39
C GLU A 393 7.53 -17.11 -41.38
N LEU A 394 6.50 -17.95 -41.44
CA LEU A 394 6.55 -19.26 -40.80
C LEU A 394 7.58 -20.08 -41.58
N GLU A 395 8.84 -20.12 -41.14
CA GLU A 395 9.69 -21.26 -41.46
C GLU A 395 9.02 -22.49 -40.85
N LYS A 396 8.28 -23.22 -41.69
CA LYS A 396 7.94 -24.61 -41.41
C LYS A 396 9.26 -25.36 -41.34
N ALA A 397 9.69 -25.71 -40.13
CA ALA A 397 10.70 -26.74 -39.94
C ALA A 397 10.17 -28.02 -40.61
N SER A 398 10.80 -28.39 -41.72
CA SER A 398 10.59 -29.63 -42.48
C SER A 398 11.17 -30.83 -41.78
#